data_AF-A0A965K6N8-F1
#
_entry.id   AF-A0A965K6N8-F1
#
_cell.length_a   1.000
_cell.length_b   1.000
_cell.length_c   1.000
_cell.angle_alpha   90.00
_cell.angle_beta   90.00
_cell.angle_gamma   90.00
#
_symmetry.space_group_name_H-M   'P 1'
#
loop_
_entity.id
_entity.type
_entity.pdbx_description
1 polymer ?
#
loop_
_entity_poly.entity_id
_entity_poly.type
_entity_poly.pdbx_seq_one_letter_code
_entity_poly.pdbx_strand_id
1 'polypeptide(L)'
;MNQSCPKALIETDKQLFPRNSLPDPDDRHVLSSAMQVKATVILTFNLKDFPSAILHARGLKAIHPDDWLVSLYERNPVVVKNC
;
A
#
# COMPACT_ATOMS: atom_id res chain seq x y z
N MET A 1 -13.61 7.49 -8.66
CA MET A 1 -12.27 7.02 -8.22
C MET A 1 -11.81 5.77 -8.98
N ASN A 2 -12.64 4.72 -9.14
CA ASN A 2 -12.19 3.45 -9.78
C ASN A 2 -12.02 3.48 -11.32
N GLN A 3 -12.34 4.61 -11.98
CA GLN A 3 -12.33 4.71 -13.45
C GLN A 3 -10.99 5.15 -14.03
N SER A 4 -10.11 5.74 -13.21
CA SER A 4 -8.84 6.30 -13.68
C SER A 4 -7.73 5.26 -13.86
N CYS A 5 -7.83 4.12 -13.18
CA CYS A 5 -6.87 3.01 -13.28
C CYS A 5 -7.61 1.66 -13.26
N PRO A 6 -8.18 1.22 -14.40
CA PRO A 6 -8.97 -0.01 -14.45
C PRO A 6 -8.20 -1.27 -14.02
N LYS A 7 -6.88 -1.30 -14.25
CA LYS A 7 -5.98 -2.40 -13.84
C LYS A 7 -5.63 -2.39 -12.35
N ALA A 8 -5.99 -1.33 -11.62
CA ALA A 8 -5.77 -1.24 -10.18
C ALA A 8 -6.92 -1.86 -9.36
N LEU A 9 -8.04 -2.17 -10.01
CA LEU A 9 -9.15 -2.84 -9.36
C LEU A 9 -8.89 -4.34 -9.30
N ILE A 10 -8.87 -4.88 -8.09
CA ILE A 10 -8.78 -6.30 -7.84
C ILE A 10 -9.90 -6.70 -6.88
N GLU A 11 -10.52 -7.85 -7.15
CA GLU A 11 -11.51 -8.44 -6.24
C GLU A 11 -10.76 -9.30 -5.23
N THR A 12 -10.89 -8.94 -3.95
CA THR A 12 -10.21 -9.64 -2.86
C THR A 12 -11.18 -10.19 -1.83
N ASP A 13 -10.84 -11.36 -1.31
CA ASP A 13 -11.62 -11.97 -0.24
C ASP A 13 -11.36 -11.22 1.08
N LYS A 14 -12.43 -10.60 1.59
CA LYS A 14 -12.42 -9.86 2.86
C LYS A 14 -12.28 -10.77 4.08
N GLN A 15 -12.46 -12.08 3.92
CA GLN A 15 -12.38 -13.07 5.01
C GLN A 15 -11.01 -13.74 5.14
N LEU A 16 -10.06 -13.45 4.23
CA LEU A 16 -8.71 -14.02 4.29
C LEU A 16 -7.99 -13.68 5.60
N PHE A 17 -8.28 -12.51 6.17
CA PHE A 17 -7.70 -12.06 7.43
C PHE A 17 -8.76 -11.92 8.53
N PRO A 18 -8.45 -12.40 9.76
CA PRO A 18 -9.27 -12.15 10.95
C PRO A 18 -9.54 -10.66 11.18
N ARG A 19 -10.70 -10.31 11.73
CA ARG A 19 -11.09 -8.91 12.01
C ARG A 19 -10.12 -8.17 12.95
N ASN A 20 -9.37 -8.87 13.79
CA ASN A 20 -8.38 -8.30 14.71
C ASN A 20 -6.96 -8.23 14.11
N SER A 21 -6.81 -8.44 12.80
CA SER A 21 -5.49 -8.43 12.14
C SER A 21 -4.90 -7.02 11.99
N LEU A 22 -5.74 -6.00 11.99
CA LEU A 22 -5.36 -4.58 11.88
C LEU A 22 -6.14 -3.75 12.91
N PRO A 23 -5.66 -2.53 13.24
CA PRO A 23 -6.39 -1.59 14.09
C PRO A 23 -7.79 -1.27 13.55
N ASP A 24 -7.90 -1.08 12.22
CA ASP A 24 -9.19 -0.97 11.53
C ASP A 24 -9.57 -2.32 10.88
N PRO A 25 -10.61 -3.01 11.37
CA PRO A 25 -11.09 -4.26 10.78
C PRO A 25 -11.55 -4.13 9.34
N ASP A 26 -11.95 -2.95 8.90
CA ASP A 26 -12.42 -2.74 7.53
C ASP A 26 -11.26 -2.64 6.55
N ASP A 27 -10.04 -2.29 6.97
CA ASP A 27 -8.83 -2.20 6.12
C ASP A 27 -8.20 -3.54 5.75
N ARG A 28 -8.68 -4.65 6.30
CA ARG A 28 -8.18 -6.00 5.98
C ARG A 28 -8.27 -6.37 4.50
N HIS A 29 -9.18 -5.75 3.75
CA HIS A 29 -9.27 -5.96 2.30
C HIS A 29 -8.04 -5.39 1.58
N VAL A 30 -7.48 -4.26 2.05
CA VAL A 30 -6.24 -3.69 1.52
C VAL A 30 -5.07 -4.64 1.77
N LEU A 31 -5.02 -5.28 2.94
CA LEU A 31 -4.01 -6.30 3.25
C LEU A 31 -4.17 -7.55 2.36
N SER A 32 -5.40 -8.03 2.17
CA SER A 32 -5.74 -9.15 1.28
C SER A 32 -5.31 -8.87 -0.16
N SER A 33 -5.68 -7.69 -0.66
CA SER A 33 -5.24 -7.11 -1.92
C SER A 33 -3.72 -7.15 -2.09
N ALA A 34 -2.98 -6.56 -1.15
CA ALA A 34 -1.53 -6.48 -1.21
C ALA A 34 -0.88 -7.87 -1.26
N MET A 35 -1.41 -8.84 -0.51
CA MET A 35 -0.89 -10.20 -0.49
C MET A 35 -1.20 -10.98 -1.76
N GLN A 36 -2.39 -10.82 -2.31
CA GLN A 36 -2.79 -11.51 -3.54
C GLN A 36 -1.94 -11.08 -4.74
N VAL A 37 -1.64 -9.79 -4.86
CA VAL A 37 -0.77 -9.27 -5.94
C VAL A 37 0.72 -9.34 -5.62
N LYS A 38 1.09 -9.92 -4.47
CA LYS A 38 2.48 -9.97 -3.97
C LYS A 38 3.15 -8.59 -3.94
N ALA A 39 2.38 -7.57 -3.55
CA ALA A 39 2.92 -6.24 -3.34
C ALA A 39 3.93 -6.27 -2.18
N THR A 40 4.90 -5.37 -2.25
CA THR A 40 5.87 -5.13 -1.16
C THR A 40 5.57 -3.83 -0.42
N VAL A 41 4.71 -2.96 -0.98
CA VAL A 41 4.41 -1.63 -0.44
C VAL A 41 2.91 -1.36 -0.52
N ILE A 42 2.36 -0.82 0.57
CA ILE A 42 1.05 -0.16 0.63
C ILE A 42 1.31 1.34 0.69
N LEU A 43 0.81 2.08 -0.30
CA LEU A 43 0.88 3.55 -0.30
C LEU A 43 -0.41 4.10 0.29
N THR A 44 -0.31 4.84 1.39
CA THR A 44 -1.46 5.35 2.11
C THR A 44 -1.13 6.64 2.86
N PHE A 45 -2.07 7.57 2.87
CA PHE A 45 -2.01 8.75 3.74
C PHE A 45 -2.21 8.38 5.21
N ASN A 46 -2.76 7.20 5.48
CA ASN A 46 -3.16 6.78 6.81
C ASN A 46 -2.29 5.64 7.33
N LEU A 47 -1.13 5.97 7.87
CA LEU A 47 -0.15 4.98 8.35
C LEU A 47 -0.57 4.27 9.65
N LYS A 48 -1.41 4.90 10.48
CA LYS A 48 -1.83 4.33 11.79
C LYS A 48 -2.62 3.03 11.64
N ASP A 49 -3.33 2.85 10.53
CA ASP A 49 -4.14 1.65 10.29
C ASP A 49 -3.33 0.50 9.70
N PHE A 50 -2.07 0.78 9.33
CA PHE A 50 -1.12 -0.21 8.80
C PHE A 50 0.20 -0.23 9.62
N PRO A 51 0.17 -0.61 10.91
CA PRO A 51 1.36 -0.64 11.74
C PRO A 51 2.47 -1.54 11.17
N SER A 52 3.71 -1.05 11.18
CA SER A 52 4.88 -1.76 10.67
C SER A 52 5.09 -3.13 11.33
N ALA A 53 4.81 -3.25 12.64
CA ALA A 53 4.92 -4.50 13.38
C ALA A 53 4.03 -5.63 12.80
N ILE A 54 2.88 -5.29 12.23
CA ILE A 54 1.94 -6.24 11.62
C ILE A 54 2.36 -6.57 10.18
N LEU A 55 2.82 -5.55 9.45
CA LEU A 55 3.17 -5.67 8.03
C LEU A 55 4.51 -6.37 7.79
N HIS A 56 5.51 -6.13 8.65
CA HIS A 56 6.87 -6.62 8.44
C HIS A 56 6.94 -8.15 8.40
N ALA A 57 6.17 -8.84 9.24
CA ALA A 57 6.06 -10.30 9.25
C ALA A 57 5.51 -10.88 7.92
N ARG A 58 4.90 -10.04 7.07
CA ARG A 58 4.31 -10.40 5.78
C ARG A 58 5.12 -9.85 4.59
N GLY A 59 6.30 -9.27 4.84
CA GLY A 59 7.12 -8.64 3.80
C GLY A 59 6.52 -7.36 3.21
N LEU A 60 5.60 -6.72 3.94
CA LEU A 60 4.94 -5.48 3.54
C LEU A 60 5.49 -4.29 4.32
N LYS A 61 5.41 -3.10 3.70
CA LYS A 61 5.59 -1.81 4.36
C LYS A 61 4.52 -0.82 3.94
N ALA A 62 4.06 0.00 4.86
CA ALA A 62 3.24 1.17 4.55
C ALA A 62 4.13 2.39 4.39
N ILE A 63 3.90 3.19 3.34
CA ILE A 63 4.66 4.41 3.05
C ILE A 63 3.69 5.54 2.73
N HIS A 64 3.98 6.74 3.23
CA HIS A 64 3.23 7.94 2.87
C HIS A 64 3.50 8.31 1.40
N PRO A 65 2.48 8.65 0.59
CA PRO A 65 2.68 9.01 -0.82
C PRO A 65 3.75 10.07 -1.05
N ASP A 66 3.83 11.10 -0.20
CA ASP A 66 4.84 12.16 -0.33
C ASP A 66 6.27 11.62 -0.12
N ASP A 67 6.50 10.76 0.88
CA ASP A 67 7.80 10.13 1.12
C ASP A 67 8.20 9.21 -0.06
N TRP A 68 7.21 8.57 -0.69
CA TRP A 68 7.45 7.81 -1.90
C TRP A 68 7.81 8.73 -3.07
N LEU A 69 7.11 9.84 -3.28
CA LEU A 69 7.43 10.77 -4.36
C LEU A 69 8.84 11.36 -4.22
N VAL A 70 9.24 11.74 -2.99
CA VAL A 70 10.60 12.21 -2.71
C VAL A 70 11.62 11.13 -3.06
N SER A 71 11.40 9.89 -2.60
CA SER A 71 12.36 8.82 -2.90
C SER A 71 12.31 8.32 -4.35
N LEU A 72 11.24 8.55 -5.11
CA LEU A 72 11.23 8.40 -6.57
C LEU A 72 12.14 9.44 -7.24
N TYR A 73 12.01 10.70 -6.83
CA TYR A 73 12.81 11.80 -7.35
C TYR A 73 14.30 11.55 -7.12
N GLU A 74 14.69 11.18 -5.89
CA GLU A 74 16.08 10.85 -5.55
C GLU A 74 16.63 9.65 -6.34
N ARG A 75 15.79 8.64 -6.57
CA ARG A 75 16.18 7.44 -7.34
C ARG A 75 16.32 7.70 -8.83
N ASN A 76 15.74 8.77 -9.36
CA ASN A 76 15.72 9.03 -10.81
C ASN A 76 16.02 10.51 -11.14
N PRO A 77 17.24 11.00 -10.88
CA PRO A 77 17.59 12.41 -10.99
C PRO A 77 17.58 12.98 -12.42
N VAL A 78 17.40 12.15 -13.45
CA VAL A 78 17.51 12.56 -14.87
C VAL A 78 16.17 13.04 -15.45
N VAL A 79 15.02 12.73 -14.84
CA VAL A 79 13.70 13.08 -15.42
C VAL A 79 13.24 14.49 -15.03
N VAL A 80 13.81 15.11 -13.99
CA VAL A 80 13.26 16.35 -13.41
C VAL A 80 14.21 17.56 -13.52
N LYS A 81 15.33 17.42 -14.25
CA LYS A 81 16.34 18.48 -14.41
C LYS A 81 16.38 19.14 -15.80
N ASN A 82 15.33 19.00 -16.60
CA ASN A 82 15.24 19.68 -17.92
C ASN A 82 14.05 20.65 -18.00
N CYS A 83 13.87 21.46 -16.95
CA CYS A 83 13.04 22.67 -16.99
C CYS A 83 13.96 23.89 -16.90
#